data_AF-A0A847L952-F1
#
_entry.id   AF-A0A847L952-F1
#
_cell.length_a   1.000
_cell.length_b   1.000
_cell.length_c   1.000
_cell.angle_alpha   90.00
_cell.angle_beta   90.00
_cell.angle_gamma   90.00
#
_symmetry.space_group_name_H-M   'P 1'
#
loop_
_entity.id
_entity.type
_entity.pdbx_description
1 polymer ?
#
loop_
_entity_poly.entity_id
_entity_poly.type
_entity_poly.pdbx_seq_one_letter_code
_entity_poly.pdbx_strand_id
1 'polypeptide(L)'
;MSVIRLVMLDRDISQSGLIPSHAIGTVLYAVGRGATGLESFWPLVRELDPGLEELYRHQLDTTPILEGSGDGLLVISWEHRCIESFQAYQPIRSRGFARRHTGRHAVDEAAEVPFEIPEGWHIIDHHFEESRH
;
A
#
# COMPACT_ATOMS: atom_id res chain seq x y z
N MET A 1 13.47 -10.41 3.60
CA MET A 1 12.25 -9.66 3.99
C MET A 1 11.47 -9.46 2.71
N SER A 2 10.23 -9.91 2.65
CA SER A 2 9.47 -9.80 1.40
C SER A 2 8.89 -8.38 1.27
N VAL A 3 8.93 -7.88 0.04
CA VAL A 3 8.63 -6.49 -0.31
C VAL A 3 7.68 -6.47 -1.49
N ILE A 4 6.92 -5.39 -1.59
CA ILE A 4 6.00 -5.12 -2.69
C ILE A 4 6.29 -3.72 -3.23
N ARG A 5 6.13 -3.53 -4.55
CA ARG A 5 6.13 -2.19 -5.13
C ARG A 5 4.80 -1.51 -4.83
N LEU A 6 4.83 -0.36 -4.16
CA LEU A 6 3.70 0.53 -4.03
C LEU A 6 3.81 1.60 -5.11
N VAL A 7 2.83 1.66 -6.02
CA VAL A 7 2.65 2.74 -7.01
C VAL A 7 1.51 3.63 -6.53
N MET A 8 1.74 4.93 -6.55
CA MET A 8 0.79 5.95 -6.13
C MET A 8 0.59 6.96 -7.25
N LEU A 9 -0.66 7.09 -7.69
CA LEU A 9 -1.10 7.96 -8.78
C LEU A 9 -2.03 9.04 -8.21
N ASP A 10 -1.52 10.27 -8.19
CA ASP A 10 -2.20 11.46 -7.67
C ASP A 10 -2.20 12.56 -8.73
N ARG A 11 -3.24 12.56 -9.58
CA ARG A 11 -3.41 13.50 -10.69
C ARG A 11 -2.16 13.50 -11.60
N ASP A 12 -1.43 14.61 -11.63
CA ASP A 12 -0.23 14.80 -12.44
C ASP A 12 1.02 14.14 -11.84
N ILE A 13 0.93 13.54 -10.65
CA ILE A 13 2.05 12.91 -9.95
C ILE A 13 1.89 11.39 -10.00
N SER A 14 2.87 10.72 -10.57
CA SER A 14 3.02 9.27 -10.51
C SER A 14 4.35 8.94 -9.85
N GLN A 15 4.32 8.13 -8.79
CA GLN A 15 5.54 7.68 -8.13
C GLN A 15 5.40 6.25 -7.62
N SER A 16 6.52 5.56 -7.47
CA SER A 16 6.57 4.27 -6.81
C SER A 16 7.74 4.16 -5.85
N GLY A 17 7.69 3.15 -5.00
CA GLY A 17 8.75 2.78 -4.08
C GLY A 17 8.47 1.39 -3.53
N LEU A 18 9.45 0.82 -2.82
CA LEU A 18 9.25 -0.48 -2.18
C LEU A 18 8.83 -0.29 -0.73
N ILE A 19 7.88 -1.11 -0.31
CA ILE A 19 7.47 -1.25 1.08
C ILE A 19 7.55 -2.72 1.50
N PRO A 20 7.72 -3.02 2.79
CA PRO A 20 7.53 -4.37 3.29
C PRO A 20 6.11 -4.87 3.02
N SER A 21 5.93 -6.12 2.60
CA SER A 21 4.60 -6.67 2.26
C SER A 21 3.63 -6.64 3.44
N HIS A 22 4.11 -6.75 4.68
CA HIS A 22 3.26 -6.62 5.87
C HIS A 22 2.62 -5.22 6.02
N ALA A 23 3.17 -4.19 5.36
CA ALA A 23 2.69 -2.83 5.43
C ALA A 23 1.47 -2.55 4.54
N ILE A 24 1.02 -3.52 3.72
CA ILE A 24 -0.19 -3.38 2.89
C ILE A 24 -1.39 -2.96 3.75
N GLY A 25 -1.59 -3.57 4.92
CA GLY A 25 -2.68 -3.19 5.83
C GLY A 25 -2.60 -1.72 6.26
N THR A 26 -1.41 -1.21 6.56
CA THR A 26 -1.17 0.19 6.93
C THR A 26 -1.48 1.16 5.77
N VAL A 27 -1.12 0.76 4.55
CA VAL A 27 -1.44 1.51 3.33
C VAL A 27 -2.96 1.58 3.12
N LEU A 28 -3.65 0.44 3.22
CA LEU A 28 -5.11 0.37 3.11
C LEU A 28 -5.81 1.14 4.23
N TYR A 29 -5.26 1.13 5.43
CA TYR A 29 -5.74 1.96 6.54
C TYR A 29 -5.71 3.45 6.19
N ALA A 30 -4.61 3.96 5.62
CA ALA A 30 -4.53 5.37 5.23
C ALA A 30 -5.57 5.75 4.18
N VAL A 31 -5.81 4.88 3.18
CA VAL A 31 -6.90 5.07 2.21
C VAL A 31 -8.27 5.01 2.90
N GLY A 32 -8.48 4.04 3.79
CA GLY A 32 -9.68 3.88 4.62
C GLY A 32 -10.02 5.10 5.47
N ARG A 33 -8.99 5.80 5.94
CA ARG A 33 -9.10 7.05 6.71
C ARG A 33 -9.39 8.28 5.86
N GLY A 34 -9.51 8.12 4.53
CA GLY A 34 -9.85 9.20 3.62
C GLY A 34 -8.66 9.98 3.09
N ALA A 35 -7.48 9.34 2.96
CA ALA A 35 -6.39 9.94 2.19
C ALA A 35 -6.90 10.35 0.79
N THR A 36 -6.68 11.61 0.43
CA THR A 36 -7.15 12.23 -0.82
C THR A 36 -6.05 12.39 -1.88
N GLY A 37 -4.81 12.07 -1.54
CA GLY A 37 -3.63 12.21 -2.38
C GLY A 37 -2.35 11.95 -1.58
N LEU A 38 -1.20 12.19 -2.19
CA LEU A 38 0.12 11.93 -1.62
C LEU A 38 0.40 12.77 -0.36
N GLU A 39 -0.08 14.02 -0.34
CA GLU A 39 0.13 14.94 0.77
C GLU A 39 -0.57 14.47 2.05
N SER A 40 -1.82 13.99 1.93
CA SER A 40 -2.61 13.53 3.07
C SER A 40 -2.37 12.06 3.43
N PHE A 41 -1.82 11.27 2.50
CA PHE A 41 -1.53 9.84 2.70
C PHE A 41 -0.47 9.58 3.77
N TRP A 42 0.72 10.17 3.64
CA TRP A 42 1.83 9.88 4.55
C TRP A 42 1.56 10.27 6.02
N PRO A 43 0.94 11.42 6.32
CA PRO A 43 0.51 11.73 7.68
C PRO A 43 -0.35 10.62 8.33
N LEU A 44 -1.27 10.02 7.55
CA LEU A 44 -2.14 8.93 8.03
C LEU A 44 -1.37 7.61 8.21
N VAL A 45 -0.43 7.31 7.30
CA VAL A 45 0.47 6.15 7.44
C VAL A 45 1.28 6.24 8.73
N ARG A 46 1.81 7.42 9.07
CA ARG A 46 2.63 7.63 10.27
C ARG A 46 1.87 7.38 11.58
N GLU A 47 0.52 7.40 11.57
CA GLU A 47 -0.28 7.02 12.74
C GLU A 47 -0.04 5.55 13.15
N LEU A 48 0.29 4.67 12.21
CA LEU A 48 0.52 3.24 12.44
C LEU A 48 1.95 2.79 12.17
N ASP A 49 2.64 3.39 11.20
CA ASP A 49 4.05 3.10 10.89
C ASP A 49 4.81 4.39 10.51
N PRO A 50 5.46 5.07 11.48
CA PRO A 50 6.18 6.30 11.23
C PRO A 50 7.44 6.14 10.39
N GLY A 51 7.98 4.91 10.25
CA GLY A 51 9.19 4.66 9.46
C GLY A 51 8.92 4.20 8.03
N LEU A 52 7.68 3.86 7.69
CA LEU A 52 7.34 3.32 6.38
C LEU A 52 7.62 4.30 5.23
N GLU A 53 7.37 5.58 5.44
CA GLU A 53 7.62 6.61 4.42
C GLU A 53 9.11 6.74 4.11
N GLU A 54 9.97 6.68 5.12
CA GLU A 54 11.41 6.73 4.93
C GLU A 54 11.88 5.55 4.08
N LEU A 55 11.40 4.33 4.39
CA LEU A 55 11.68 3.12 3.61
C LEU A 55 11.23 3.26 2.15
N TYR A 56 10.02 3.77 1.93
CA TYR A 56 9.49 4.03 0.60
C TYR A 56 10.36 5.04 -0.16
N ARG A 57 10.70 6.18 0.47
CA ARG A 57 11.46 7.27 -0.14
C ARG A 57 12.90 6.88 -0.50
N HIS A 58 13.50 5.96 0.25
CA HIS A 58 14.82 5.40 -0.10
C HIS A 58 14.85 4.68 -1.45
N GLN A 59 13.69 4.25 -1.94
CA GLN A 59 13.54 3.53 -3.20
C GLN A 59 12.59 4.25 -4.15
N LEU A 60 12.49 5.58 -3.99
CA LEU A 60 11.58 6.41 -4.76
C LEU A 60 11.94 6.38 -6.26
N ASP A 61 10.94 6.07 -7.08
CA ASP A 61 10.97 6.16 -8.52
C ASP A 61 9.85 7.10 -8.98
N THR A 62 10.22 8.24 -9.55
CA THR A 62 9.28 9.28 -10.03
C THR A 62 8.78 9.03 -11.46
N THR A 63 9.21 7.93 -12.07
CA THR A 63 8.80 7.48 -13.41
C THR A 63 8.39 6.01 -13.34
N PRO A 64 7.36 5.68 -12.54
CA PRO A 64 7.06 4.31 -12.18
C PRO A 64 6.67 3.49 -13.41
N ILE A 65 7.32 2.34 -13.56
CA ILE A 65 6.89 1.29 -14.48
C ILE A 65 5.89 0.41 -13.74
N LEU A 66 4.77 0.04 -14.38
CA LEU A 66 3.76 -0.89 -13.84
C LEU A 66 4.25 -2.34 -13.92
N GLU A 67 5.38 -2.61 -13.27
CA GLU A 67 5.98 -3.93 -13.15
C GLU A 67 6.10 -4.32 -11.67
N GLY A 68 5.65 -5.53 -11.35
CA GLY A 68 5.76 -6.08 -10.01
C GLY A 68 7.21 -6.28 -9.56
N SER A 69 7.45 -6.17 -8.26
CA SER A 69 8.75 -6.45 -7.65
C SER A 69 8.56 -7.25 -6.36
N GLY A 70 9.40 -8.25 -6.14
CA GLY A 70 9.27 -9.14 -4.99
C GLY A 70 7.92 -9.87 -5.00
N ASP A 71 7.07 -9.57 -4.03
CA ASP A 71 5.77 -10.22 -3.84
C ASP A 71 4.66 -9.68 -4.75
N GLY A 72 4.94 -8.60 -5.50
CA GLY A 72 4.04 -8.09 -6.52
C GLY A 72 4.01 -6.58 -6.65
N LEU A 73 2.81 -6.07 -6.94
CA LEU A 73 2.51 -4.66 -7.16
C LEU A 73 1.21 -4.28 -6.44
N LEU A 74 1.22 -3.13 -5.77
CA LEU A 74 0.05 -2.46 -5.21
C LEU A 74 -0.06 -1.08 -5.85
N VAL A 75 -1.17 -0.78 -6.50
CA VAL A 75 -1.44 0.51 -7.12
C VAL A 75 -2.54 1.23 -6.35
N ILE A 76 -2.34 2.50 -6.03
CA ILE A 76 -3.37 3.40 -5.51
C ILE A 76 -3.53 4.54 -6.50
N SER A 77 -4.75 4.71 -7.03
CA SER A 77 -5.13 5.87 -7.83
C SER A 77 -6.22 6.64 -7.11
N TRP A 78 -5.92 7.86 -6.66
CA TRP A 78 -6.93 8.74 -6.05
C TRP A 78 -7.87 9.34 -7.11
N GLU A 79 -7.34 9.64 -8.29
CA GLU A 79 -8.14 10.17 -9.40
C GLU A 79 -9.24 9.19 -9.84
N HIS A 80 -8.88 7.92 -10.00
CA HIS A 80 -9.83 6.87 -10.38
C HIS A 80 -10.50 6.17 -9.19
N ARG A 81 -10.14 6.56 -7.95
CA ARG A 81 -10.56 5.90 -6.71
C ARG A 81 -10.39 4.39 -6.81
N CYS A 82 -9.22 3.95 -7.24
CA CYS A 82 -8.93 2.55 -7.53
C CYS A 82 -7.76 2.06 -6.68
N ILE A 83 -7.88 0.83 -6.17
CA ILE A 83 -6.80 0.05 -5.58
C ILE A 83 -6.64 -1.20 -6.43
N GLU A 84 -5.48 -1.37 -7.05
CA GLU A 84 -5.19 -2.57 -7.84
C GLU A 84 -4.07 -3.38 -7.20
N SER A 85 -4.29 -4.68 -7.08
CA SER A 85 -3.34 -5.62 -6.49
C SER A 85 -2.92 -6.64 -7.53
N PHE A 86 -1.62 -6.78 -7.75
CA PHE A 86 -1.04 -7.86 -8.55
C PHE A 86 -0.12 -8.64 -7.62
N GLN A 87 -0.70 -9.52 -6.81
CA GLN A 87 0.01 -10.25 -5.75
C GLN A 87 -0.18 -11.75 -5.91
N ALA A 88 0.87 -12.51 -5.59
CA ALA A 88 0.84 -13.97 -5.66
C ALA A 88 0.02 -14.61 -4.52
N TYR A 89 -0.01 -13.99 -3.33
CA TYR A 89 -0.37 -14.73 -2.11
C TYR A 89 -1.58 -14.19 -1.34
N GLN A 90 -2.05 -12.96 -1.56
CA GLN A 90 -3.21 -12.46 -0.81
C GLN A 90 -4.05 -11.42 -1.56
N PRO A 91 -5.37 -11.67 -1.76
CA PRO A 91 -6.27 -10.67 -2.31
C PRO A 91 -6.50 -9.55 -1.29
N ILE A 92 -6.65 -8.32 -1.79
CA ILE A 92 -6.95 -7.15 -0.98
C ILE A 92 -8.45 -7.11 -0.69
N ARG A 93 -8.80 -6.70 0.54
CA ARG A 93 -10.19 -6.60 0.99
C ARG A 93 -10.50 -5.14 1.30
N SER A 94 -11.75 -4.75 1.09
CA SER A 94 -12.26 -3.43 1.46
C SER A 94 -12.34 -3.21 2.96
N ARG A 95 -12.24 -4.27 3.77
CA ARG A 95 -12.22 -4.20 5.23
C ARG A 95 -11.14 -5.14 5.76
N GLY A 96 -10.49 -4.75 6.84
CA GLY A 96 -9.44 -5.55 7.45
C GLY A 96 -8.86 -4.89 8.68
N PHE A 97 -7.66 -5.33 9.05
CA PHE A 97 -6.93 -4.82 10.20
C PHE A 97 -5.51 -4.44 9.78
N ALA A 98 -5.02 -3.34 10.33
CA ALA A 98 -3.66 -2.87 10.18
C ALA A 98 -2.92 -2.99 11.51
N ARG A 99 -1.68 -3.48 11.47
CA ARG A 99 -0.85 -3.62 12.68
C ARG A 99 0.04 -2.39 12.83
N ARG A 100 0.23 -1.94 14.07
CA ARG A 100 1.18 -0.88 14.38
C ARG A 100 2.62 -1.39 14.27
N HIS A 101 3.48 -0.55 13.72
CA HIS A 101 4.88 -0.85 13.47
C HIS A 101 5.71 0.41 13.71
N THR A 102 7.00 0.26 13.97
CA THR A 102 7.94 1.38 14.23
C THR A 102 8.87 1.66 13.04
N GLY A 103 8.51 1.16 11.86
CA GLY A 103 9.38 1.06 10.69
C GLY A 103 10.37 -0.10 10.73
N ARG A 104 10.75 -0.60 11.93
CA ARG A 104 11.70 -1.71 12.09
C ARG A 104 11.10 -2.96 12.72
N HIS A 105 10.20 -2.77 13.67
CA HIS A 105 9.59 -3.85 14.43
C HIS A 105 8.10 -3.61 14.63
N ALA A 106 7.34 -4.71 14.65
CA ALA A 106 5.96 -4.71 15.09
C ALA A 106 5.90 -4.26 16.54
N VAL A 107 4.86 -3.51 16.89
CA VAL A 107 4.59 -3.19 18.29
C VAL A 107 3.82 -4.37 18.85
N ASP A 108 4.53 -5.34 19.44
CA ASP A 108 4.01 -6.68 19.81
C ASP A 108 2.82 -6.67 20.80
N GLU A 109 2.51 -5.52 21.39
CA GLU A 109 1.39 -5.33 22.33
C GLU A 109 0.29 -4.38 21.80
N ALA A 110 0.45 -3.84 20.59
CA ALA A 110 -0.55 -2.96 20.01
C ALA A 110 -1.72 -3.76 19.43
N ALA A 111 -2.94 -3.40 19.82
CA ALA A 111 -4.14 -3.90 19.16
C ALA A 111 -4.11 -3.53 17.66
N GLU A 112 -4.52 -4.48 16.83
CA GLU A 112 -4.70 -4.22 15.41
C GLU A 112 -5.83 -3.19 15.22
N VAL A 113 -5.64 -2.29 14.27
CA VAL A 113 -6.55 -1.17 14.02
C VAL A 113 -7.43 -1.54 12.83
N PRO A 114 -8.76 -1.61 12.99
CA PRO A 114 -9.64 -1.92 11.88
C PRO A 114 -9.61 -0.78 10.85
N PHE A 115 -9.74 -1.15 9.58
CA PHE A 115 -9.96 -0.20 8.49
C PHE A 115 -11.12 -0.64 7.60
N GLU A 116 -11.73 0.34 6.96
CA GLU A 116 -12.72 0.15 5.92
C GLU A 116 -12.46 1.16 4.81
N ILE A 117 -12.31 0.68 3.58
CA ILE A 117 -12.15 1.50 2.39
C ILE A 117 -13.49 2.18 2.08
N PRO A 118 -13.52 3.50 1.82
CA PRO A 118 -14.78 4.21 1.64
C PRO A 118 -15.58 3.70 0.43
N GLU A 119 -16.89 3.84 0.52
CA GLU A 119 -17.78 3.57 -0.61
C GLU A 119 -17.39 4.41 -1.84
N GLY A 120 -17.41 3.80 -3.02
CA GLY A 120 -17.02 4.43 -4.27
C GLY A 120 -15.54 4.26 -4.64
N TRP A 121 -14.75 3.54 -3.83
CA TRP A 121 -13.48 2.98 -4.29
C TRP A 121 -13.69 1.63 -4.98
N HIS A 122 -12.94 1.40 -6.03
CA HIS A 122 -12.84 0.12 -6.72
C HIS A 122 -11.61 -0.64 -6.22
N ILE A 123 -11.78 -1.93 -5.89
CA ILE A 123 -10.67 -2.81 -5.53
C ILE A 123 -10.62 -3.93 -6.57
N ILE A 124 -9.49 -4.04 -7.25
CA ILE A 124 -9.27 -5.01 -8.32
C ILE A 124 -8.08 -5.89 -7.92
N ASP A 125 -8.35 -7.17 -7.69
CA ASP A 125 -7.32 -8.17 -7.46
C ASP A 125 -7.04 -8.90 -8.76
N HIS A 126 -5.85 -8.68 -9.30
CA HIS A 126 -5.32 -9.42 -10.43
C HIS A 126 -4.62 -10.67 -9.90
N HIS A 127 -5.15 -11.85 -10.27
CA HIS A 127 -4.48 -13.09 -9.96
C HIS A 127 -3.19 -13.18 -10.80
N PHE A 128 -2.03 -13.15 -10.14
CA PHE A 128 -0.77 -13.43 -10.80
C PHE A 128 -0.70 -14.93 -11.05
N GLU A 129 -1.16 -15.39 -12.22
CA GLU A 129 -0.80 -16.74 -12.67
C GLU A 129 0.71 -16.75 -12.87
N GLU A 130 1.44 -17.46 -12.02
CA GLU A 130 2.81 -17.87 -12.34
C GLU A 130 2.73 -18.63 -13.66
N SER A 131 3.05 -17.95 -14.76
CA SER A 131 3.47 -18.61 -16.00
C SER A 131 4.75 -19.37 -15.65
N ARG A 132 4.59 -20.59 -15.13
CA ARG A 132 5.67 -21.56 -14.99
C ARG A 132 6.12 -21.93 -16.39
N HIS A 133 7.09 -21.19 -16.91
CA HIS A 133 7.86 -21.53 -18.10
C HIS A 133 9.31 -21.77 -17.71
#